data_AF-B7HU72-F1
#
_entry.id   AF-B7HU72-F1
#
_cell.length_a   1.000
_cell.length_b   1.000
_cell.length_c   1.000
_cell.angle_alpha   90.00
_cell.angle_beta   90.00
_cell.angle_gamma   90.00
#
_symmetry.space_group_name_H-M   'P 1'
#
loop_
_entity.id
_entity.type
_entity.pdbx_description
1 polymer ?
#
loop_
_entity_poly.entity_id
_entity_poly.type
_entity_poly.pdbx_seq_one_letter_code
_entity_poly.pdbx_strand_id
1 'polypeptide(L)'
;MVKEELKEALEMLKNTGVRITPQRHAILEYLVESMTHPTADDIYKALEGKFPNMSVATVYNNLRVFKEVGLVKELTYGDASSRFDYVTSQHYHVICEKCGKIVDFPYGGLEQLEEEAAKTTGFVINSHRLEIYGVCPECHKA
;
A
#
# COMPACT_ATOMS: atom_id res chain seq x y z
N MET A 1 3.68 -7.34 11.35
CA MET A 1 2.83 -7.13 10.18
C MET A 1 2.56 -5.65 10.02
N VAL A 2 1.67 -5.03 10.80
CA VAL A 2 1.38 -3.57 10.80
C VAL A 2 2.63 -2.67 10.76
N LYS A 3 3.66 -2.95 11.57
CA LYS A 3 4.89 -2.14 11.61
C LYS A 3 5.72 -2.20 10.32
N GLU A 4 5.68 -3.31 9.59
CA GLU A 4 6.43 -3.45 8.33
C GLU A 4 5.67 -2.76 7.20
N GLU A 5 4.36 -2.94 7.11
CA GLU A 5 3.47 -2.26 6.14
C GLU A 5 3.57 -0.73 6.26
N LEU A 6 3.56 -0.19 7.50
CA LEU A 6 3.75 1.24 7.72
C LEU A 6 5.12 1.71 7.23
N LYS A 7 6.17 0.94 7.49
CA LYS A 7 7.53 1.27 7.05
C LYS A 7 7.62 1.28 5.52
N GLU A 8 7.05 0.30 4.86
CA GLU A 8 6.95 0.21 3.39
C GLU A 8 6.19 1.41 2.81
N ALA A 9 5.04 1.77 3.41
CA ALA A 9 4.27 2.93 2.98
C ALA A 9 5.08 4.24 3.07
N LEU A 10 5.86 4.40 4.15
CA LEU A 10 6.74 5.55 4.33
C LEU A 10 7.90 5.57 3.33
N GLU A 11 8.47 4.41 3.01
CA GLU A 11 9.49 4.28 1.95
C GLU A 11 8.93 4.64 0.58
N MET A 12 7.70 4.25 0.26
CA MET A 12 7.03 4.62 -0.99
C MET A 12 6.82 6.14 -1.09
N LEU A 13 6.40 6.80 0.00
CA LEU A 13 6.32 8.27 0.04
C LEU A 13 7.69 8.92 -0.21
N LYS A 14 8.74 8.38 0.40
CA LYS A 14 10.11 8.89 0.23
C LYS A 14 10.59 8.75 -1.22
N ASN A 15 10.36 7.59 -1.84
CA ASN A 15 10.79 7.29 -3.21
C ASN A 15 10.02 8.10 -4.26
N THR A 16 8.79 8.52 -3.96
CA THR A 16 7.96 9.37 -4.82
C THR A 16 8.18 10.88 -4.56
N GLY A 17 9.11 11.25 -3.68
CA GLY A 17 9.43 12.64 -3.36
C GLY A 17 8.37 13.34 -2.49
N VAL A 18 7.41 12.58 -1.95
CA VAL A 18 6.38 13.11 -1.06
C VAL A 18 6.97 13.31 0.34
N ARG A 19 6.97 14.56 0.81
CA ARG A 19 7.43 14.89 2.17
C ARG A 19 6.62 14.13 3.23
N ILE A 20 7.29 13.39 4.10
CA ILE A 20 6.66 12.73 5.24
C ILE A 20 6.45 13.77 6.36
N THR A 21 5.20 14.18 6.57
CA THR A 21 4.81 15.07 7.68
C THR A 21 4.24 14.25 8.84
N PRO A 22 4.19 14.80 10.08
CA PRO A 22 3.57 14.11 11.20
C PRO A 22 2.12 13.69 10.95
N GLN A 23 1.33 14.52 10.26
CA GLN A 23 -0.03 14.17 9.86
C GLN A 23 -0.06 13.03 8.84
N ARG A 24 0.82 13.02 7.83
CA ARG A 24 0.88 11.93 6.84
C ARG A 24 1.22 10.60 7.49
N HIS A 25 2.21 10.61 8.39
CA HIS A 25 2.58 9.43 9.16
C HIS A 25 1.39 8.90 9.96
N ALA A 26 0.71 9.77 10.72
CA ALA A 26 -0.42 9.36 11.55
C ALA A 26 -1.62 8.85 10.75
N ILE A 27 -1.90 9.45 9.59
CA ILE A 27 -2.97 8.97 8.71
C ILE A 27 -2.62 7.59 8.12
N LEU A 28 -1.37 7.39 7.66
CA LEU A 28 -0.94 6.08 7.17
C LEU A 28 -0.97 5.02 8.27
N GLU A 29 -0.47 5.32 9.46
CA GLU A 29 -0.52 4.43 10.62
C GLU A 29 -1.96 4.02 10.94
N TYR A 30 -2.89 4.99 10.98
CA TYR A 30 -4.31 4.72 11.19
C TYR A 30 -4.91 3.82 10.10
N LEU A 31 -4.56 4.06 8.84
CA LEU A 31 -5.07 3.26 7.72
C LEU A 31 -4.52 1.84 7.72
N VAL A 32 -3.24 1.64 8.06
CA VAL A 32 -2.60 0.33 8.16
C VAL A 32 -3.16 -0.48 9.34
N GLU A 33 -3.50 0.19 10.44
CA GLU A 33 -4.10 -0.46 11.62
C GLU A 33 -5.60 -0.74 11.49
N SER A 34 -6.28 -0.09 10.52
CA SER A 34 -7.72 -0.20 10.37
C SER A 34 -8.13 -1.53 9.76
N MET A 35 -8.98 -2.28 10.47
CA MET A 35 -9.62 -3.51 9.97
C MET A 35 -10.85 -3.25 9.09
N THR A 36 -11.15 -1.98 8.81
CA THR A 36 -12.30 -1.52 8.01
C THR A 36 -11.85 -0.46 7.01
N HIS A 37 -12.74 -0.02 6.10
CA HIS A 37 -12.47 1.09 5.18
C HIS A 37 -13.05 2.40 5.73
N PRO A 38 -12.27 3.20 6.50
CA PRO A 38 -12.78 4.41 7.14
C PRO A 38 -13.15 5.48 6.11
N THR A 39 -14.07 6.37 6.50
CA THR A 39 -14.30 7.63 5.78
C THR A 39 -13.26 8.69 6.19
N ALA A 40 -13.17 9.79 5.43
CA ALA A 40 -12.33 10.92 5.81
C ALA A 40 -12.73 11.52 7.18
N ASP A 41 -14.02 11.51 7.50
CA ASP A 41 -14.53 11.95 8.80
C ASP A 41 -14.11 11.01 9.95
N ASP A 42 -14.06 9.70 9.71
CA ASP A 42 -13.59 8.73 10.72
C ASP A 42 -12.12 8.95 11.05
N ILE A 43 -11.28 9.12 10.01
CA ILE A 43 -9.86 9.44 10.15
C ILE A 43 -9.66 10.76 10.88
N TYR A 44 -10.43 11.78 10.53
CA TYR A 44 -10.38 13.08 11.18
C TYR A 44 -10.70 12.97 12.68
N LYS A 45 -11.83 12.34 13.03
CA LYS A 45 -12.24 12.15 14.44
C LYS A 45 -11.22 11.36 15.25
N ALA A 46 -10.56 10.38 14.64
CA ALA A 46 -9.54 9.58 15.30
C ALA A 46 -8.25 10.39 15.61
N LEU A 47 -7.95 11.42 14.82
CA LEU A 47 -6.65 12.11 14.84
C LEU A 47 -6.72 13.58 15.30
N GLU A 48 -7.90 14.22 15.31
CA GLU A 48 -8.06 15.65 15.60
C GLU A 48 -7.49 16.03 16.98
N GLY A 49 -7.62 15.17 17.99
CA GLY A 49 -7.09 15.41 19.33
C GLY A 49 -5.55 15.49 19.40
N LYS A 50 -4.84 14.91 18.41
CA LYS A 50 -3.38 14.95 18.30
C LYS A 50 -2.88 16.09 17.42
N PHE A 51 -3.73 16.63 16.54
CA PHE A 51 -3.34 17.62 15.53
C PHE A 51 -4.34 18.80 15.49
N PRO A 52 -4.14 19.86 16.29
CA PRO A 52 -5.08 20.98 16.40
C PRO A 52 -5.36 21.75 15.11
N ASN A 53 -4.43 21.70 14.14
CA ASN A 53 -4.55 22.35 12.83
C ASN A 53 -5.08 21.40 11.75
N MET A 54 -5.50 20.18 12.12
CA MET A 54 -6.08 19.22 11.20
C MET A 54 -7.54 19.57 10.97
N SER A 55 -7.97 19.41 9.73
CA SER A 55 -9.37 19.51 9.30
C SER A 55 -9.69 18.35 8.37
N VAL A 56 -10.99 18.08 8.14
CA VAL A 56 -11.42 17.10 7.14
C VAL A 56 -10.81 17.39 5.76
N ALA A 57 -10.67 18.66 5.38
CA ALA A 57 -10.00 19.05 4.15
C ALA A 57 -8.51 18.64 4.12
N THR A 58 -7.79 18.77 5.24
CA THR A 58 -6.40 18.28 5.32
C THR A 58 -6.31 16.75 5.22
N VAL A 59 -7.32 16.01 5.73
CA VAL A 59 -7.40 14.56 5.56
C VAL A 59 -7.56 14.20 4.08
N TYR A 60 -8.54 14.81 3.40
CA TYR A 60 -8.74 14.61 1.96
C TYR A 60 -7.50 14.93 1.12
N ASN A 61 -6.80 16.03 1.43
CA ASN A 61 -5.57 16.39 0.74
C ASN A 61 -4.49 15.30 0.88
N ASN A 62 -4.36 14.69 2.05
CA ASN A 62 -3.41 13.60 2.25
C ASN A 62 -3.87 12.29 1.59
N LEU A 63 -5.15 11.94 1.70
CA LEU A 63 -5.71 10.76 1.03
C LEU A 63 -5.58 10.84 -0.48
N ARG A 64 -5.75 12.04 -1.06
CA ARG A 64 -5.49 12.28 -2.48
C ARG A 64 -4.04 12.02 -2.85
N VAL A 65 -3.09 12.53 -2.07
CA VAL A 65 -1.66 12.27 -2.29
C VAL A 65 -1.36 10.77 -2.18
N PHE A 66 -1.94 10.07 -1.20
CA PHE A 66 -1.75 8.63 -1.03
C PHE A 66 -2.33 7.82 -2.18
N LYS A 67 -3.49 8.24 -2.71
CA LYS A 67 -4.07 7.67 -3.91
C LYS A 67 -3.20 7.90 -5.14
N GLU A 68 -2.65 9.10 -5.31
CA GLU A 68 -1.75 9.45 -6.42
C GLU A 68 -0.46 8.61 -6.40
N VAL A 69 0.04 8.22 -5.24
CA VAL A 69 1.22 7.33 -5.11
C VAL A 69 0.88 5.84 -5.01
N GLY A 70 -0.41 5.47 -5.04
CA GLY A 70 -0.86 4.08 -5.01
C GLY A 70 -0.93 3.41 -3.63
N LEU A 71 -0.83 4.16 -2.53
CA LEU A 71 -0.93 3.65 -1.16
C LEU A 71 -2.36 3.48 -0.67
N VAL A 72 -3.33 4.15 -1.31
CA VAL A 72 -4.73 4.14 -0.88
C VAL A 72 -5.65 4.02 -2.10
N LYS A 73 -6.67 3.17 -1.99
CA LYS A 73 -7.80 3.11 -2.92
C LYS A 73 -9.00 3.85 -2.32
N GLU A 74 -9.73 4.55 -3.17
CA GLU A 74 -10.97 5.22 -2.79
C GLU A 74 -12.15 4.37 -3.28
N LEU A 75 -13.01 3.97 -2.36
CA LEU A 75 -14.21 3.18 -2.58
C LEU A 75 -15.41 4.13 -2.56
N THR A 76 -16.13 4.23 -3.67
CA THR A 76 -17.31 5.11 -3.82
C THR A 76 -18.58 4.27 -3.88
N TYR A 77 -19.62 4.67 -3.15
CA TYR A 77 -20.90 3.97 -3.09
C TYR A 77 -22.06 4.97 -3.27
N GLY A 78 -22.41 5.27 -4.53
CA GLY A 78 -23.50 6.19 -4.85
C GLY A 78 -23.32 7.56 -4.17
N ASP A 79 -24.34 8.00 -3.44
CA ASP A 79 -24.35 9.28 -2.71
C ASP A 79 -23.70 9.19 -1.30
N ALA A 80 -23.19 8.03 -0.89
CA ALA A 80 -22.53 7.89 0.40
C ALA A 80 -21.10 8.44 0.37
N SER A 81 -20.61 8.91 1.52
CA SER A 81 -19.23 9.37 1.67
C SER A 81 -18.23 8.29 1.22
N SER A 82 -17.21 8.71 0.47
CA SER A 82 -16.12 7.82 0.06
C SER A 82 -15.47 7.15 1.27
N ARG A 83 -15.16 5.86 1.11
CA ARG A 83 -14.34 5.09 2.04
C ARG A 83 -12.95 4.90 1.45
N PHE A 84 -11.96 4.75 2.32
CA PHE A 84 -10.56 4.64 1.92
C PHE A 84 -10.00 3.31 2.39
N ASP A 85 -9.31 2.63 1.49
CA ASP A 85 -8.69 1.33 1.72
C ASP A 85 -7.18 1.45 1.57
N TYR A 86 -6.43 0.92 2.52
CA TYR A 86 -4.98 0.89 2.43
C TYR A 86 -4.57 -0.22 1.46
N VAL A 87 -3.79 0.15 0.45
CA VAL A 87 -3.24 -0.82 -0.50
C VAL A 87 -2.02 -1.45 0.14
N THR A 88 -2.15 -2.68 0.61
CA THR A 88 -0.98 -3.49 0.98
C THR A 88 -0.11 -3.64 -0.26
N SER A 89 1.12 -3.12 -0.21
CA SER A 89 2.12 -3.30 -1.26
C SER A 89 2.31 -4.79 -1.54
N GLN A 90 1.97 -5.22 -2.76
CA GLN A 90 2.39 -6.53 -3.24
C GLN A 90 3.87 -6.42 -3.61
N HIS A 91 4.76 -6.64 -2.64
CA HIS A 91 6.18 -6.79 -2.91
C HIS A 91 6.45 -8.16 -3.52
N TYR A 92 7.36 -8.18 -4.49
CA TYR A 92 7.80 -9.39 -5.16
C TYR A 92 9.29 -9.54 -4.95
N HIS A 93 9.71 -10.77 -4.71
CA HIS A 93 11.07 -11.07 -4.35
C HIS A 93 11.70 -11.98 -5.39
N VAL A 94 12.97 -11.73 -5.70
CA VAL A 94 13.82 -12.68 -6.42
C VAL A 94 14.70 -13.40 -5.42
N ILE A 95 14.72 -14.73 -5.48
CA ILE A 95 15.46 -15.61 -4.59
C ILE A 95 16.59 -16.28 -5.38
N CYS A 96 17.83 -16.12 -4.91
CA CYS A 96 18.98 -16.80 -5.49
C CYS A 96 18.99 -18.29 -5.10
N GLU A 97 18.93 -19.18 -6.06
CA GLU A 97 18.94 -20.63 -5.83
C GLU A 97 20.30 -21.15 -5.33
N LYS A 98 21.39 -20.42 -5.58
CA LYS A 98 22.74 -20.83 -5.15
C LYS A 98 23.08 -20.42 -3.72
N CYS A 99 22.68 -19.23 -3.28
CA CYS A 99 23.07 -18.68 -1.98
C CYS A 99 21.90 -18.24 -1.09
N GLY A 100 20.66 -18.33 -1.57
CA GLY A 100 19.48 -17.90 -0.82
C GLY A 100 19.32 -16.39 -0.70
N LYS A 101 20.15 -15.57 -1.36
CA LYS A 101 20.01 -14.11 -1.36
C LYS A 101 18.64 -13.71 -1.91
N ILE A 102 17.89 -12.95 -1.12
CA ILE A 102 16.58 -12.40 -1.47
C ILE A 102 16.75 -10.93 -1.83
N VAL A 103 16.13 -10.52 -2.93
CA VAL A 103 16.12 -9.13 -3.38
C VAL A 103 14.70 -8.73 -3.74
N ASP A 104 14.20 -7.69 -3.08
CA ASP A 104 12.90 -7.10 -3.38
C ASP A 104 13.01 -6.25 -4.64
N PHE A 105 12.00 -6.29 -5.49
CA PHE A 105 11.91 -5.40 -6.64
C PHE A 105 10.52 -4.77 -6.74
N PRO A 106 10.44 -3.47 -7.07
CA PRO A 106 9.17 -2.82 -7.31
C PRO A 106 8.63 -3.30 -8.65
N TYR A 107 7.44 -3.88 -8.65
CA TYR A 107 6.69 -4.16 -9.87
C TYR A 107 5.21 -3.91 -9.59
N GLY A 108 4.54 -3.30 -10.56
CA GLY A 108 3.10 -3.10 -10.54
C GLY A 108 2.46 -3.82 -11.71
N GLY A 109 1.13 -3.94 -11.71
CA GLY A 109 0.38 -4.38 -12.89
C GLY A 109 0.11 -5.88 -13.00
N LEU A 110 0.03 -6.62 -11.89
CA LEU A 110 -0.51 -7.99 -11.91
C LEU A 110 -2.06 -8.05 -11.96
N GLU A 111 -2.74 -6.91 -12.01
CA GLU A 111 -4.21 -6.82 -12.11
C GLU A 111 -4.75 -7.57 -13.34
N GLN A 112 -4.06 -7.47 -14.48
CA GLN A 112 -4.44 -8.22 -15.69
C GLN A 112 -4.28 -9.73 -15.50
N LEU A 113 -3.25 -10.16 -14.76
CA LEU A 113 -3.01 -11.56 -14.44
C LEU A 113 -4.08 -12.07 -13.45
N GLU A 114 -4.44 -11.28 -12.44
CA GLU A 114 -5.53 -11.58 -11.51
C GLU A 114 -6.87 -11.70 -12.25
N GLU A 115 -7.17 -10.78 -13.17
CA GLU A 115 -8.39 -10.83 -14.01
C GLU A 115 -8.45 -12.08 -14.88
N GLU A 116 -7.34 -12.43 -15.54
CA GLU A 116 -7.26 -13.61 -16.39
C GLU A 116 -7.36 -14.90 -15.58
N ALA A 117 -6.75 -14.94 -14.40
CA ALA A 117 -6.88 -16.04 -13.45
C ALA A 117 -8.34 -16.21 -13.01
N ALA A 118 -9.03 -15.12 -12.63
CA ALA A 118 -10.44 -15.14 -12.27
C ALA A 118 -11.32 -15.66 -13.42
N LYS A 119 -11.12 -15.14 -14.65
CA LYS A 119 -11.88 -15.53 -15.84
C LYS A 119 -11.68 -17.00 -16.21
N THR A 120 -10.44 -17.49 -16.14
CA THR A 120 -10.09 -18.84 -16.60
C THR A 120 -10.45 -19.92 -15.57
N THR A 121 -10.37 -19.59 -14.29
CA THR A 121 -10.58 -20.56 -13.20
C THR A 121 -11.95 -20.45 -12.53
N GLY A 122 -12.62 -19.31 -12.67
CA GLY A 122 -13.86 -18.99 -11.95
C GLY A 122 -13.65 -18.60 -10.49
N PHE A 123 -12.40 -18.40 -10.05
CA PHE A 123 -12.10 -18.02 -8.67
C PHE A 123 -12.33 -16.53 -8.43
N VAL A 124 -12.77 -16.20 -7.22
CA VAL A 124 -12.70 -14.83 -6.68
C VAL A 124 -11.30 -14.65 -6.10
N ILE A 125 -10.49 -13.82 -6.74
CA ILE A 125 -9.10 -13.58 -6.34
C ILE A 125 -9.09 -12.57 -5.18
N ASN A 126 -8.48 -12.95 -4.05
CA ASN A 126 -8.34 -12.09 -2.87
C ASN A 126 -6.92 -11.53 -2.71
N SER A 127 -5.91 -12.28 -3.13
CA SER A 127 -4.49 -11.90 -3.06
C SER A 127 -3.65 -12.82 -3.93
N HIS A 128 -2.39 -12.43 -4.15
CA HIS A 128 -1.37 -13.30 -4.71
C HIS A 128 -0.03 -13.12 -4.01
N ARG A 129 0.88 -14.07 -4.28
CA ARG A 129 2.29 -14.02 -3.92
C ARG A 129 3.08 -14.40 -5.17
N LEU A 130 4.07 -13.59 -5.54
CA LEU A 130 5.01 -13.90 -6.62
C LEU A 130 6.40 -14.10 -6.02
N GLU A 131 6.97 -15.25 -6.32
CA GLU A 131 8.37 -15.56 -6.04
C GLU A 131 9.06 -15.87 -7.35
N ILE A 132 10.19 -15.21 -7.60
CA ILE A 132 11.00 -15.44 -8.78
C ILE A 132 12.28 -16.12 -8.32
N TYR A 133 12.65 -17.23 -8.93
CA TYR A 133 13.88 -17.95 -8.62
C TYR A 133 14.92 -17.70 -9.72
N GLY A 134 16.18 -17.50 -9.32
CA GLY A 134 17.28 -17.25 -10.26
C GLY A 134 18.64 -17.32 -9.60
N VAL A 135 19.66 -16.72 -10.23
CA VAL A 135 21.03 -16.66 -9.68
C VAL A 135 21.44 -15.20 -9.53
N CYS A 136 21.85 -14.80 -8.32
CA CYS A 136 22.27 -13.42 -8.06
C CYS A 136 23.59 -13.07 -8.78
N PRO A 137 23.88 -11.77 -9.01
CA PRO A 137 25.09 -11.34 -9.71
C PRO A 137 26.41 -11.84 -9.09
N GLU A 138 26.43 -12.06 -7.77
CA GLU A 138 27.59 -12.61 -7.05
C GLU A 138 27.80 -14.09 -7.42
N CYS A 139 26.74 -14.89 -7.43
CA CYS A 139 26.79 -16.32 -7.77
C CYS A 139 26.86 -16.62 -9.27
N HIS A 140 26.56 -15.64 -10.12
CA HIS A 140 26.74 -15.71 -11.57
C HIS A 140 28.21 -15.47 -11.97
N LYS A 141 28.98 -14.76 -11.14
CA LYS A 141 30.41 -14.48 -11.36
C LYS A 141 31.35 -15.45 -10.64
N ALA A 142 30.79 -16.35 -9.83
CA ALA A 142 31.48 -17.37 -9.04
C ALA A 142 31.60 -18.69 -9.79
#